data_AF-A0A7C8M0E7-F1
#
_entry.id   AF-A0A7C8M0E7-F1
#
_cell.length_a   1.000
_cell.length_b   1.000
_cell.length_c   1.000
_cell.angle_alpha   90.00
_cell.angle_beta   90.00
_cell.angle_gamma   90.00
#
_symmetry.space_group_name_H-M   'P 1'
#
loop_
_entity.id
_entity.type
_entity.pdbx_description
1 polymer ?
#
loop_
_entity_poly.entity_id
_entity_poly.type
_entity_poly.pdbx_seq_one_letter_code
_entity_poly.pdbx_strand_id
1 'polypeptide(L)'
;MPVVPCEICGTEFYVRPARKEAGRGKYCSRKCAGKALRIKRSVSCPWCGRHYVKRANQIYCSRSCAALANHAANNRHGTDEKRCIVCDSKFTHGVSSNICSNACLVKHRETTSSSGYTLFEDPWATGAIPPDKFAHDMFRQPDPVLGF
;
A
#
# COMPACT_ATOMS: atom_id res chain seq x y z
N MET A 1 -49.71 14.85 -13.49
CA MET A 1 -48.78 13.97 -14.23
C MET A 1 -47.47 14.72 -14.43
N PRO A 2 -46.36 14.35 -13.78
CA PRO A 2 -45.13 15.14 -13.89
C PRO A 2 -44.47 14.88 -15.24
N VAL A 3 -44.37 15.95 -16.03
CA VAL A 3 -43.63 16.01 -17.28
C VAL A 3 -42.22 16.52 -16.96
N VAL A 4 -41.20 15.85 -17.47
CA VAL A 4 -39.80 16.20 -17.22
C VAL A 4 -39.08 16.28 -18.57
N PRO A 5 -38.26 17.31 -18.83
CA PRO A 5 -37.45 17.39 -20.03
C PRO A 5 -36.30 16.38 -19.97
N CYS A 6 -35.99 15.74 -21.10
CA CYS A 6 -34.83 14.86 -21.23
C CYS A 6 -33.52 15.66 -21.20
N GLU A 7 -32.56 15.28 -20.35
CA GLU A 7 -31.25 15.96 -20.23
C GLU A 7 -30.41 15.94 -21.52
N ILE A 8 -30.74 15.07 -22.50
CA ILE A 8 -29.96 14.90 -23.75
C ILE A 8 -30.61 15.55 -24.96
N CYS A 9 -31.94 15.44 -25.10
CA CYS A 9 -32.66 15.92 -26.29
C CYS A 9 -33.69 17.00 -25.99
N GLY A 10 -33.89 17.36 -24.72
CA GLY A 10 -34.87 18.37 -24.30
C GLY A 10 -36.34 17.94 -24.40
N THR A 11 -36.64 16.83 -25.09
CA THR A 11 -38.01 16.35 -25.26
C THR A 11 -38.69 16.10 -23.93
N GLU A 12 -39.87 16.66 -23.76
CA GLU A 12 -40.75 16.43 -22.63
C GLU A 12 -41.33 15.02 -22.66
N PHE A 13 -41.27 14.32 -21.53
CA PHE A 13 -41.84 12.98 -21.41
C PHE A 13 -42.44 12.75 -20.03
N TYR A 14 -43.40 11.83 -19.98
CA TYR A 14 -44.08 11.47 -18.76
C TYR A 14 -43.20 10.53 -17.91
N VAL A 15 -43.06 10.87 -16.63
CA VAL A 15 -42.38 10.03 -15.64
C VAL A 15 -43.36 9.68 -14.52
N ARG A 16 -43.35 8.43 -14.07
CA ARG A 16 -44.12 8.05 -12.87
C ARG A 16 -43.54 8.80 -11.65
N PRO A 17 -44.36 9.43 -10.79
CA PRO A 17 -43.89 10.23 -9.65
C PRO A 17 -42.92 9.48 -8.75
N ALA A 18 -43.20 8.21 -8.42
CA ALA A 18 -42.31 7.36 -7.65
C ALA A 18 -40.89 7.19 -8.26
N ARG A 19 -40.75 7.22 -9.60
CA ARG A 19 -39.41 7.19 -10.23
C ARG A 19 -38.70 8.53 -10.07
N LYS A 20 -39.43 9.65 -10.20
CA LYS A 20 -38.89 11.00 -10.07
C LYS A 20 -38.33 11.23 -8.66
N GLU A 21 -39.07 10.80 -7.64
CA GLU A 21 -38.65 10.86 -6.22
C GLU A 21 -37.39 10.04 -5.96
N ALA A 22 -37.26 8.85 -6.58
CA ALA A 22 -36.05 8.04 -6.52
C ALA A 22 -34.87 8.59 -7.37
N GLY A 23 -35.00 9.78 -7.98
CA GLY A 23 -33.98 10.37 -8.86
C GLY A 23 -33.79 9.63 -10.20
N ARG A 24 -34.74 8.77 -10.57
CA ARG A 24 -34.75 7.98 -11.81
C ARG A 24 -35.66 8.65 -12.85
N GLY A 25 -35.44 8.38 -14.14
CA GLY A 25 -36.25 8.93 -15.23
C GLY A 25 -35.78 10.30 -15.72
N LYS A 26 -34.47 10.46 -15.96
CA LYS A 26 -33.84 11.67 -16.52
C LYS A 26 -33.82 11.71 -18.05
N TYR A 27 -34.11 10.58 -18.69
CA TYR A 27 -33.98 10.38 -20.13
C TYR A 27 -35.26 9.77 -20.72
N CYS A 28 -35.68 10.27 -21.87
CA CYS A 28 -36.90 9.82 -22.55
C CYS A 28 -36.79 8.40 -23.14
N SER A 29 -35.57 7.93 -23.46
CA SER A 29 -35.34 6.65 -24.13
C SER A 29 -34.02 5.99 -23.74
N ARG A 30 -33.90 4.67 -23.98
CA ARG A 30 -32.64 3.92 -23.80
C ARG A 30 -31.49 4.50 -24.65
N LYS A 31 -31.81 5.06 -25.83
CA LYS A 31 -30.82 5.73 -26.69
C LYS A 31 -30.24 6.97 -26.01
N CYS A 32 -31.09 7.81 -25.40
CA CYS A 32 -30.63 8.99 -24.66
C CYS A 32 -29.86 8.61 -23.39
N ALA A 33 -30.32 7.59 -22.66
CA ALA A 33 -29.59 7.07 -21.50
C ALA A 33 -28.20 6.55 -21.90
N GLY A 34 -28.08 5.82 -23.03
CA GLY A 34 -26.80 5.35 -23.56
C GLY A 34 -25.87 6.50 -24.00
N LYS A 35 -26.41 7.56 -24.60
CA LYS A 35 -25.63 8.77 -24.91
C LYS A 35 -25.08 9.44 -23.64
N ALA A 36 -25.90 9.57 -22.61
CA ALA A 36 -25.48 10.18 -21.35
C ALA A 36 -24.33 9.43 -20.67
N LEU A 37 -24.32 8.09 -20.74
CA LEU A 37 -23.22 7.27 -20.22
C LEU A 37 -21.90 7.46 -20.99
N ARG A 38 -21.97 7.85 -22.27
CA ARG A 38 -20.79 8.12 -23.10
C ARG A 38 -20.20 9.51 -22.85
N ILE A 39 -20.98 10.45 -22.29
CA ILE A 39 -20.51 11.79 -21.95
C ILE A 39 -19.61 11.67 -20.71
N LYS A 40 -18.31 11.71 -20.96
CA LYS A 40 -17.26 11.72 -19.94
C LYS A 40 -17.30 13.06 -19.21
N ARG A 41 -17.72 13.07 -17.95
CA ARG A 41 -17.67 14.27 -17.10
C ARG A 41 -16.21 14.62 -16.78
N SER A 42 -15.83 15.87 -17.03
CA SER A 42 -14.57 16.42 -16.56
C SER A 42 -14.67 16.73 -15.08
N VAL A 43 -13.66 16.34 -14.31
CA VAL A 43 -13.53 16.60 -12.87
C VAL A 43 -12.28 17.45 -12.67
N SER A 44 -12.30 18.37 -11.71
CA SER A 44 -11.13 19.16 -11.32
C SER A 44 -10.18 18.33 -10.46
N CYS A 45 -8.88 18.38 -10.75
CA CYS A 45 -7.85 17.76 -9.91
C CYS A 45 -7.72 18.49 -8.57
N PRO A 46 -7.80 17.82 -7.42
CA PRO A 46 -7.66 18.47 -6.11
C PRO A 46 -6.30 19.13 -5.86
N TRP A 47 -5.24 18.64 -6.53
CA TRP A 47 -3.87 19.12 -6.33
C TRP A 47 -3.52 20.33 -7.20
N CYS A 48 -3.86 20.28 -8.49
CA CYS A 48 -3.44 21.30 -9.47
C CYS A 48 -4.60 22.10 -10.07
N GLY A 49 -5.85 21.79 -9.72
CA GLY A 49 -7.05 22.46 -10.24
C GLY A 49 -7.43 22.13 -11.68
N ARG A 50 -6.56 21.49 -12.47
CA ARG A 50 -6.84 21.20 -13.90
C ARG A 50 -8.02 20.26 -14.08
N HIS A 51 -8.87 20.54 -15.07
CA HIS A 51 -9.97 19.67 -15.46
C HIS A 51 -9.47 18.50 -16.30
N TYR A 52 -9.94 17.29 -15.98
CA TYR A 52 -9.57 16.08 -16.71
C TYR A 52 -10.72 15.05 -16.68
N VAL A 53 -10.69 14.11 -17.61
CA VAL A 53 -11.64 12.99 -17.61
C VAL A 53 -11.17 11.93 -16.61
N LYS A 54 -11.97 11.71 -15.57
CA LYS A 54 -11.70 10.70 -14.54
C LYS A 54 -11.86 9.28 -15.11
N ARG A 55 -10.83 8.44 -14.94
CA ARG A 55 -10.93 6.97 -15.07
C ARG A 55 -11.43 6.35 -13.76
N ALA A 56 -11.85 5.09 -13.78
CA ALA A 56 -12.24 4.37 -12.57
C ALA A 56 -11.12 4.48 -11.51
N ASN A 57 -11.47 4.81 -10.27
CA ASN A 57 -10.57 4.98 -9.12
C ASN A 57 -9.48 6.07 -9.24
N GLN A 58 -9.49 6.90 -10.29
CA GLN A 58 -8.48 7.96 -10.47
C GLN A 58 -8.88 9.26 -9.75
N ILE A 59 -8.09 9.70 -8.77
CA ILE A 59 -8.33 10.92 -7.98
C ILE A 59 -7.60 12.15 -8.53
N TYR A 60 -6.47 11.97 -9.20
CA TYR A 60 -5.63 13.05 -9.72
C TYR A 60 -5.50 13.01 -11.24
N CYS A 61 -5.23 14.16 -11.86
CA CYS A 61 -5.11 14.26 -13.32
C CYS A 61 -3.94 13.46 -13.90
N SER A 62 -2.83 13.34 -13.16
CA SER A 62 -1.58 12.69 -13.61
C SER A 62 -0.90 11.92 -12.49
N ARG A 63 0.00 11.00 -12.86
CA ARG A 63 0.87 10.29 -11.90
C ARG A 63 1.75 11.26 -11.11
N SER A 64 2.19 12.36 -11.73
CA SER A 64 2.96 13.41 -11.04
C SER A 64 2.16 14.10 -9.94
N CYS A 65 0.90 14.47 -10.18
CA CYS A 65 0.05 15.07 -9.14
C CYS A 65 -0.24 14.08 -8.00
N ALA A 66 -0.44 12.80 -8.33
CA ALA A 66 -0.62 11.76 -7.31
C ALA A 66 0.64 11.56 -6.46
N ALA A 67 1.82 11.52 -7.08
CA ALA A 67 3.09 11.41 -6.36
C ALA A 67 3.32 12.61 -5.44
N LEU A 68 3.11 13.84 -5.93
CA LEU A 68 3.25 15.06 -5.13
C LEU A 68 2.30 15.07 -3.93
N ALA A 69 1.04 14.68 -4.12
CA ALA A 69 0.08 14.56 -3.03
C ALA A 69 0.51 13.52 -1.98
N ASN A 70 1.04 12.37 -2.42
CA ASN A 70 1.54 11.33 -1.53
C ASN A 70 2.81 11.77 -0.77
N HIS A 71 3.74 12.45 -1.45
CA HIS A 71 4.93 13.03 -0.81
C HIS A 71 4.52 14.08 0.23
N ALA A 72 3.59 14.97 -0.10
CA ALA A 72 3.07 15.95 0.84
C ALA A 72 2.34 15.32 2.04
N ALA A 73 1.69 14.17 1.86
CA ALA A 73 1.08 13.42 2.96
C ALA A 73 2.13 12.73 3.84
N ASN A 74 3.13 12.09 3.24
CA ASN A 74 4.19 11.38 3.96
C ASN A 74 5.13 12.34 4.71
N ASN A 75 5.38 13.52 4.16
CA ASN A 75 6.17 14.57 4.82
C ASN A 75 5.47 15.14 6.08
N ARG A 76 4.23 14.75 6.38
CA ARG A 76 3.56 15.11 7.66
C ARG A 76 4.13 14.33 8.84
N HIS A 77 4.63 13.13 8.61
CA HIS A 77 5.50 12.45 9.55
C HIS A 77 6.89 13.03 9.31
N GLY A 78 7.23 14.05 10.10
CA GLY A 78 8.50 14.74 10.01
C GLY A 78 9.66 13.73 9.97
N THR A 79 10.73 14.10 9.28
CA THR A 79 11.99 13.36 9.37
C THR A 79 12.54 13.55 10.79
N ASP A 80 12.04 12.75 11.73
CA ASP A 80 12.46 12.81 13.13
C ASP A 80 13.98 12.58 13.20
N GLU A 81 14.68 13.44 13.94
CA GLU A 81 16.12 13.28 14.19
C GLU A 81 16.35 12.01 15.01
N LYS A 82 17.05 11.03 14.43
CA LYS A 82 17.41 9.78 15.10
C LYS A 82 18.87 9.85 15.56
N ARG A 83 19.22 9.10 16.60
CA ARG A 83 20.59 8.99 17.09
C ARG A 83 21.17 7.63 16.74
N CYS A 84 22.42 7.60 16.29
CA CYS A 84 23.09 6.36 15.95
C CYS A 84 23.50 5.61 17.22
N ILE A 85 23.20 4.30 17.33
CA ILE A 85 23.60 3.49 18.50
C ILE A 85 25.12 3.41 18.67
N VAL A 86 25.89 3.55 17.58
CA VAL A 86 27.34 3.32 17.58
C VAL A 86 28.14 4.60 17.81
N CYS A 87 27.66 5.75 17.34
CA CYS A 87 28.42 7.01 17.37
C CYS A 87 27.63 8.19 17.94
N ASP A 88 26.40 7.96 18.39
CA ASP A 88 25.46 8.96 18.95
C ASP A 88 25.22 10.20 18.07
N SER A 89 25.70 10.19 16.83
CA SER A 89 25.46 11.28 15.89
C SER A 89 23.99 11.33 15.51
N LYS A 90 23.45 12.55 15.46
CA LYS A 90 22.08 12.80 14.99
C LYS A 90 22.04 12.66 13.47
N PHE A 91 21.04 11.96 12.95
CA PHE A 91 20.85 11.77 11.51
C PHE A 91 19.36 11.72 11.14
N THR A 92 19.04 12.14 9.93
CA THR A 92 17.67 12.11 9.36
C THR A 92 17.47 10.93 8.41
N HIS A 93 18.51 10.61 7.63
CA HIS A 93 18.57 9.45 6.74
C HIS A 93 19.79 8.60 7.09
N GLY A 94 19.60 7.29 7.17
CA GLY A 94 20.64 6.33 7.53
C GLY A 94 20.41 4.99 6.82
N VAL A 95 21.34 4.06 7.02
CA VAL A 95 21.26 2.71 6.43
C VAL A 95 20.13 1.91 7.07
N SER A 96 19.83 2.19 8.33
CA SER A 96 18.69 1.64 9.06
C SER A 96 18.04 2.72 9.92
N SER A 97 16.98 2.37 10.66
CA SER A 97 16.34 3.29 11.61
C SER A 97 17.28 3.84 12.66
N ASN A 98 18.32 3.10 13.07
CA ASN A 98 19.19 3.45 14.22
C ASN A 98 20.69 3.55 13.86
N ILE A 99 21.05 3.46 12.58
CA ILE A 99 22.44 3.44 12.12
C ILE A 99 22.65 4.49 11.02
N CYS A 100 23.57 5.42 11.25
CA CYS A 100 23.80 6.56 10.36
C CYS A 100 24.58 6.22 9.08
N SER A 101 25.55 5.29 9.13
CA SER A 101 26.44 4.97 8.01
C SER A 101 26.86 3.50 7.95
N ASN A 102 27.31 3.05 6.77
CA ASN A 102 27.83 1.68 6.58
C ASN A 102 29.01 1.37 7.51
N ALA A 103 29.85 2.37 7.84
CA ALA A 103 30.94 2.19 8.81
C ALA A 103 30.42 1.88 10.22
N CYS A 104 29.34 2.53 10.65
CA CYS A 104 28.70 2.22 11.93
C CYS A 104 27.97 0.87 11.89
N LEU A 105 27.43 0.47 10.72
CA LEU A 105 26.81 -0.85 10.56
C LEU A 105 27.83 -1.99 10.76
N VAL A 106 29.04 -1.85 10.22
CA VAL A 106 30.11 -2.85 10.40
C VAL A 106 30.49 -2.98 11.88
N LYS A 107 30.73 -1.86 12.56
CA LYS A 107 31.01 -1.84 14.01
C LYS A 107 29.89 -2.48 14.84
N HIS A 108 28.63 -2.16 14.51
CA HIS A 108 27.48 -2.76 15.18
C HIS A 108 27.41 -4.28 14.95
N ARG A 109 27.76 -4.76 13.75
CA ARG A 109 27.81 -6.20 13.45
C ARG A 109 28.90 -6.89 14.26
N GLU A 110 30.09 -6.30 14.36
CA GLU A 110 31.19 -6.84 15.17
C GLU A 110 30.81 -6.96 16.65
N THR A 111 30.15 -5.95 17.23
CA THR A 111 29.70 -6.02 18.63
C THR A 111 28.57 -7.02 18.84
N THR A 112 27.66 -7.17 17.87
CA THR A 112 26.49 -8.07 17.97
C THR A 112 26.84 -9.52 17.63
N SER A 113 27.85 -9.75 16.79
CA SER A 113 28.40 -11.09 16.49
C SER A 113 29.07 -11.76 17.70
N SER A 114 29.15 -11.08 18.85
CA SER A 114 29.48 -11.69 20.14
C SER A 114 28.33 -12.50 20.75
N SER A 115 27.21 -12.69 20.04
CA SER A 115 26.20 -13.68 20.38
C SER A 115 26.77 -15.10 20.22
N GLY A 116 27.58 -15.50 21.20
CA GLY A 116 27.51 -16.79 21.90
C GLY A 116 27.73 -18.10 21.15
N TYR A 117 28.08 -18.11 19.87
CA TYR A 117 28.44 -19.34 19.17
C TYR A 117 29.74 -19.10 18.41
N THR A 118 30.82 -19.72 18.87
CA THR A 118 31.99 -19.88 18.04
C THR A 118 31.56 -20.68 16.80
N LEU A 119 32.17 -20.44 15.64
CA LEU A 119 31.83 -21.12 14.38
C LEU A 119 31.96 -22.67 14.45
N PHE A 120 32.44 -23.20 15.58
CA PHE A 120 32.70 -24.61 15.88
C PHE A 120 31.84 -25.18 17.02
N GLU A 121 31.11 -24.36 17.77
CA GLU A 121 30.22 -24.81 18.83
C GLU A 121 28.77 -24.66 18.36
N ASP A 122 28.40 -25.55 17.45
CA ASP A 122 27.00 -25.72 17.05
C ASP A 122 26.25 -26.35 18.23
N PRO A 123 25.24 -25.69 18.84
CA PRO A 123 24.53 -26.23 20.00
C PRO A 123 23.79 -27.56 19.72
N TRP A 124 23.56 -27.86 18.44
CA TRP A 124 23.06 -29.15 17.95
C TRP A 124 24.10 -30.27 18.10
N ALA A 125 25.40 -29.97 18.01
CA ALA A 125 26.48 -30.95 18.18
C ALA A 125 26.75 -31.29 19.66
N THR A 126 26.43 -30.39 20.58
CA THR A 126 26.65 -30.58 22.03
C THR A 126 25.44 -31.14 22.77
N GLY A 127 24.29 -31.32 22.11
CA GLY A 127 23.07 -31.89 22.71
C GLY A 127 22.42 -30.98 23.76
N ALA A 128 22.75 -29.69 23.77
CA ALA A 128 22.26 -28.73 24.77
C ALA A 128 20.84 -28.22 24.49
N ILE A 129 20.29 -28.50 23.30
CA ILE A 129 18.91 -28.17 22.95
C ILE A 129 18.02 -29.34 23.37
N PRO A 130 17.10 -29.14 24.34
CA PRO A 130 16.15 -30.19 24.71
C PRO A 130 15.26 -30.52 23.50
N PRO A 131 14.89 -31.81 23.30
CA PRO A 131 14.05 -32.19 22.18
C PRO A 131 12.74 -31.41 22.22
N ASP A 132 12.33 -30.90 21.07
CA ASP A 132 11.19 -30.00 20.94
C ASP A 132 9.95 -30.63 21.58
N LYS A 133 9.29 -29.89 22.48
CA LYS A 133 8.15 -30.38 23.28
C LYS A 133 6.94 -30.80 22.41
N PHE A 134 6.97 -30.41 21.14
CA PHE A 134 5.97 -30.70 20.12
C PHE A 134 6.51 -31.54 18.96
N ALA A 135 7.41 -32.50 19.25
CA ALA A 135 7.69 -33.71 18.46
C ALA A 135 7.29 -33.66 16.96
N HIS A 136 7.94 -32.79 16.19
CA HIS A 136 7.88 -32.81 14.73
C HIS A 136 9.20 -33.24 14.09
N ASP A 137 10.19 -33.62 14.89
CA ASP A 137 11.35 -34.38 14.44
C ASP A 137 11.02 -35.86 14.30
N MET A 138 10.10 -36.18 13.37
CA MET A 138 9.87 -37.56 12.90
C MET A 138 10.87 -37.99 11.81
N PHE A 139 11.85 -37.16 11.46
CA PHE A 139 12.78 -37.44 10.37
C PHE A 139 14.23 -37.25 10.80
N ARG A 140 14.76 -38.28 11.46
CA ARG A 140 16.16 -38.73 11.32
C ARG A 140 16.27 -40.12 11.94
N GLN A 141 15.57 -41.09 11.35
CA GLN A 141 16.07 -42.46 11.46
C GLN A 141 17.27 -42.57 10.50
N PRO A 142 18.42 -43.09 10.94
CA PRO A 142 19.56 -43.31 10.06
C PRO A 142 19.12 -44.24 8.93
N ASP A 143 19.43 -43.85 7.71
CA ASP A 143 19.05 -44.58 6.52
C ASP A 143 19.73 -45.96 6.56
N PRO A 144 18.99 -47.09 6.62
CA PRO A 144 19.58 -48.41 6.87
C PRO A 144 20.52 -48.89 5.74
N VAL A 145 20.56 -48.17 4.61
CA VAL A 145 21.46 -48.45 3.49
C VAL A 145 22.83 -47.80 3.67
N LEU A 146 22.93 -46.66 4.36
CA LEU A 146 24.19 -45.90 4.46
C LEU A 146 24.86 -45.98 5.83
N GLY A 147 24.21 -46.56 6.84
CA GLY A 147 24.89 -47.00 8.06
C GLY A 147 25.63 -45.91 8.85
N PHE A 148 25.09 -44.68 8.86
CA PHE A 148 25.49 -43.59 9.77
C PHE A 148 24.27 -42.76 10.17
#